data_AF-A0A7C9E9W2-F1
#
_entry.id   AF-A0A7C9E9W2-F1
#
_cell.length_a   1.000
_cell.length_b   1.000
_cell.length_c   1.000
_cell.angle_alpha   90.00
_cell.angle_beta   90.00
_cell.angle_gamma   90.00
#
_symmetry.space_group_name_H-M   'P 1'
#
loop_
_entity.id
_entity.type
_entity.pdbx_description
1 polymer ?
#
loop_
_entity_poly.entity_id
_entity_poly.type
_entity_poly.pdbx_seq_one_letter_code
_entity_poly.pdbx_strand_id
1 'polypeptide(L)'
;APRFNAMLLFPEHRYYGESTPYGSKEEAYRNATTLSYLTTEQAIADFAVLVRKLKRKLSAQNCPVVLFGGSYGGMLAAWMRLKYLHVAIGALASSAPVLQFEDIVPPETFYDIVSNDFKLLRHD
;
A
#
# COMPACT_ATOMS: atom_id res chain seq x y z
N ALA A 1 1.55 12.68 -13.19
CA ALA A 1 0.95 13.85 -12.50
C ALA A 1 0.82 15.09 -13.40
N PRO A 2 1.86 15.56 -14.11
CA PRO A 2 1.78 16.83 -14.86
C PRO A 2 0.67 16.86 -15.91
N ARG A 3 0.50 15.78 -16.69
CA ARG A 3 -0.57 15.63 -17.69
C ARG A 3 -1.99 15.79 -17.13
N PHE A 4 -2.19 15.49 -15.84
CA PHE A 4 -3.50 15.54 -15.18
C PHE A 4 -3.63 16.75 -14.25
N ASN A 5 -2.63 17.63 -14.19
CA ASN A 5 -2.53 18.71 -13.21
C ASN A 5 -2.82 18.23 -11.77
N ALA A 6 -2.30 17.05 -11.43
CA ALA A 6 -2.63 16.36 -10.19
C ALA A 6 -1.62 16.67 -9.08
N MET A 7 -2.13 16.88 -7.86
CA MET A 7 -1.30 16.86 -6.65
C MET A 7 -0.80 15.44 -6.38
N LEU A 8 0.47 15.31 -6.03
CA LEU A 8 1.07 14.05 -5.57
C LEU A 8 1.12 14.01 -4.05
N LEU A 9 0.72 12.87 -3.49
CA LEU A 9 0.81 12.57 -2.07
C LEU A 9 1.44 11.20 -1.91
N PHE A 10 2.55 11.12 -1.17
CA PHE A 10 3.22 9.88 -0.79
C PHE A 10 3.16 9.75 0.73
N PRO A 11 2.07 9.17 1.27
CA PRO A 11 1.97 8.96 2.70
C PRO A 11 2.84 7.77 3.11
N GLU A 12 3.62 7.96 4.16
CA GLU A 12 4.45 6.89 4.72
C GLU A 12 3.60 5.95 5.59
N HIS A 13 3.91 4.66 5.51
CA HIS A 13 3.19 3.63 6.23
C HIS A 13 3.54 3.67 7.72
N ARG A 14 2.55 3.52 8.62
CA ARG A 14 2.80 3.41 10.06
C ARG A 14 3.86 2.34 10.36
N TYR A 15 4.72 2.62 11.34
CA TYR A 15 5.89 1.82 11.75
C TYR A 15 7.08 1.80 10.78
N TYR A 16 6.98 2.44 9.61
CA TYR A 16 8.10 2.59 8.68
C TYR A 16 8.64 4.01 8.69
N GLY A 17 9.94 4.15 8.39
CA GLY A 17 10.61 5.44 8.31
C GLY A 17 10.48 6.26 9.59
N GLU A 18 9.95 7.47 9.45
CA GLU A 18 9.71 8.43 10.54
C GLU A 18 8.28 8.34 11.09
N SER A 19 7.39 7.61 10.41
CA SER A 19 5.98 7.40 10.79
C SER A 19 5.86 6.32 11.87
N THR A 20 6.56 6.52 12.98
CA THR A 20 6.66 5.54 14.07
C THR A 20 5.71 5.92 15.22
N PRO A 21 4.70 5.08 15.53
CA PRO A 21 3.86 5.29 16.72
C PRO A 21 4.69 5.25 17.99
N TYR A 22 4.16 5.82 19.08
CA TYR A 22 4.81 5.83 20.39
C TYR A 22 6.17 6.57 20.48
N GLY A 23 6.53 7.33 19.45
CA GLY A 23 7.62 8.30 19.50
C GLY A 23 9.03 7.74 19.22
N SER A 24 9.27 6.44 19.38
CA SER A 24 10.53 5.81 18.95
C SER A 24 10.32 4.38 18.43
N LYS A 25 11.28 3.90 17.61
CA LYS A 25 11.23 2.53 17.08
C LYS A 25 11.43 1.50 18.19
N GLU A 26 12.29 1.79 19.14
CA GLU A 26 12.54 0.92 20.30
C GLU A 26 11.24 0.70 21.09
N GLU A 27 10.45 1.74 21.27
CA GLU A 27 9.15 1.68 21.94
C GLU A 27 8.11 0.95 21.08
N ALA A 28 7.97 1.34 19.81
CA ALA A 28 6.96 0.79 18.91
C ALA A 28 7.09 -0.73 18.72
N TYR A 29 8.33 -1.22 18.65
CA TYR A 29 8.65 -2.63 18.38
C TYR A 29 8.95 -3.45 19.65
N ARG A 30 8.76 -2.89 20.85
CA ARG A 30 9.18 -3.55 22.09
C ARG A 30 8.47 -4.88 22.35
N ASN A 31 7.16 -4.94 22.15
CA ASN A 31 6.35 -6.10 22.52
C ASN A 31 5.09 -6.22 21.65
N ALA A 32 4.38 -7.34 21.79
CA ALA A 32 3.18 -7.62 21.03
C ALA A 32 2.09 -6.54 21.20
N THR A 33 2.00 -5.91 22.38
CA THR A 33 1.01 -4.84 22.64
C THR A 33 1.32 -3.59 21.83
N THR A 34 2.58 -3.11 21.84
CA THR A 34 2.96 -1.93 21.07
C THR A 34 2.99 -2.21 19.57
N LEU A 35 3.28 -3.45 19.16
CA LEU A 35 3.26 -3.86 17.76
C LEU A 35 1.85 -4.14 17.23
N SER A 36 0.84 -4.30 18.10
CA SER A 36 -0.52 -4.70 17.72
C SER A 36 -1.22 -3.74 16.74
N TYR A 37 -0.76 -2.49 16.63
CA TYR A 37 -1.32 -1.52 15.69
C TYR A 37 -0.62 -1.51 14.32
N LEU A 38 0.40 -2.36 14.12
CA LEU A 38 1.01 -2.62 12.81
C LEU A 38 0.14 -3.61 12.03
N THR A 39 -1.00 -3.13 11.53
CA THR A 39 -1.89 -3.92 10.67
C THR A 39 -2.22 -3.20 9.38
N THR A 40 -2.66 -3.97 8.38
CA THR A 40 -3.09 -3.45 7.09
C THR A 40 -4.31 -2.54 7.23
N GLU A 41 -5.32 -2.95 8.01
CA GLU A 41 -6.58 -2.21 8.24
C GLU A 41 -6.29 -0.82 8.79
N GLN A 42 -5.39 -0.79 9.76
CA GLN A 42 -4.91 0.40 10.43
C GLN A 42 -4.16 1.34 9.46
N ALA A 43 -3.27 0.81 8.62
CA ALA A 43 -2.56 1.60 7.62
C ALA A 43 -3.50 2.22 6.56
N ILE A 44 -4.47 1.46 6.03
CA ILE A 44 -5.43 2.01 5.06
C ILE A 44 -6.41 2.99 5.71
N ALA A 45 -6.69 2.84 7.00
CA ALA A 45 -7.46 3.84 7.76
C ALA A 45 -6.69 5.17 7.92
N ASP A 46 -5.38 5.13 8.18
CA ASP A 46 -4.54 6.33 8.23
C ASP A 46 -4.58 7.10 6.92
N PHE A 47 -4.42 6.39 5.79
CA PHE A 47 -4.47 7.00 4.47
C PHE A 47 -5.84 7.61 4.18
N ALA A 48 -6.93 6.93 4.54
CA ALA A 48 -8.28 7.46 4.38
C ALA A 48 -8.50 8.75 5.19
N VAL A 49 -8.06 8.78 6.45
CA VAL A 49 -8.15 9.97 7.32
C VAL A 49 -7.29 11.10 6.77
N LEU A 50 -6.07 10.81 6.34
CA LEU A 50 -5.14 11.79 5.78
C LEU A 50 -5.73 12.44 4.51
N VAL A 51 -6.21 11.64 3.56
CA VAL A 51 -6.84 12.14 2.32
C VAL A 51 -8.02 13.04 2.66
N ARG A 52 -8.92 12.60 3.55
CA ARG A 52 -10.08 13.41 3.96
C ARG A 52 -9.67 14.72 4.63
N LYS A 53 -8.66 14.70 5.50
CA LYS A 53 -8.15 15.90 6.19
C LYS A 53 -7.51 16.87 5.19
N LEU A 54 -6.71 16.36 4.25
CA LEU A 54 -6.04 17.16 3.24
C LEU A 54 -7.03 17.80 2.27
N LYS A 55 -8.02 17.04 1.79
CA LYS A 55 -9.10 17.59 0.94
C LYS A 55 -9.86 18.71 1.64
N ARG A 56 -10.14 18.59 2.94
CA ARG A 56 -10.76 19.69 3.71
C ARG A 56 -9.85 20.92 3.82
N LYS A 57 -8.58 20.72 4.17
CA LYS A 57 -7.60 21.79 4.36
C LYS A 57 -7.36 22.60 3.08
N LEU A 58 -7.44 21.95 1.91
CA LEU A 58 -7.16 22.55 0.61
C LEU A 58 -8.42 22.94 -0.17
N SER A 59 -9.61 22.88 0.44
CA SER A 59 -10.89 23.12 -0.25
C SER A 59 -11.07 22.28 -1.53
N ALA A 60 -10.56 21.03 -1.49
CA ALA A 60 -10.50 20.11 -2.62
C ALA A 60 -11.49 18.94 -2.47
N GLN A 61 -12.64 19.16 -1.82
CA GLN A 61 -13.62 18.11 -1.49
C GLN A 61 -14.11 17.34 -2.73
N ASN A 62 -14.25 18.03 -3.86
CA ASN A 62 -14.72 17.47 -5.12
C ASN A 62 -13.59 16.89 -5.99
N CYS A 63 -12.32 17.06 -5.62
CA CYS A 63 -11.20 16.53 -6.39
C CYS A 63 -11.18 14.99 -6.32
N PRO A 64 -11.10 14.29 -7.46
CA PRO A 64 -10.98 12.83 -7.46
C PRO A 64 -9.61 12.39 -6.91
N VAL A 65 -9.59 11.22 -6.28
CA VAL A 65 -8.36 10.61 -5.76
C VAL A 65 -8.16 9.27 -6.46
N VAL A 66 -6.96 9.04 -6.98
CA VAL A 66 -6.54 7.76 -7.55
C VAL A 66 -5.39 7.23 -6.71
N LEU A 67 -5.50 5.98 -6.27
CA LEU A 67 -4.49 5.33 -5.46
C LEU A 67 -3.43 4.69 -6.36
N PHE A 68 -2.18 4.70 -5.93
CA PHE A 68 -1.05 4.08 -6.62
C PHE A 68 -0.25 3.27 -5.62
N GLY A 69 0.21 2.09 -6.03
CA GLY A 69 1.12 1.29 -5.22
C GLY A 69 1.75 0.15 -6.00
N GLY A 70 2.94 -0.25 -5.58
CA GLY A 70 3.68 -1.40 -6.09
C GLY A 70 3.86 -2.47 -5.01
N SER A 71 3.88 -3.76 -5.39
CA SER A 71 4.08 -4.87 -4.44
C SER A 71 3.05 -4.82 -3.30
N TYR A 72 3.46 -4.89 -2.03
CA TYR A 72 2.59 -4.68 -0.87
C TYR A 72 1.84 -3.34 -0.91
N GLY A 73 2.48 -2.26 -1.37
CA GLY A 73 1.80 -0.98 -1.58
C GLY A 73 0.67 -1.06 -2.61
N GLY A 74 0.81 -1.93 -3.62
CA GLY A 74 -0.26 -2.22 -4.58
C GLY A 74 -1.42 -3.00 -3.95
N MET A 75 -1.13 -3.94 -3.05
CA MET A 75 -2.15 -4.63 -2.24
C MET A 75 -2.91 -3.63 -1.37
N LEU A 76 -2.21 -2.71 -0.70
CA LEU A 76 -2.81 -1.62 0.06
C LEU A 76 -3.71 -0.72 -0.81
N ALA A 77 -3.26 -0.34 -2.01
CA ALA A 77 -4.05 0.48 -2.93
C ALA A 77 -5.35 -0.24 -3.35
N ALA A 78 -5.26 -1.53 -3.69
CA ALA A 78 -6.42 -2.35 -4.04
C ALA A 78 -7.40 -2.49 -2.85
N TRP A 79 -6.89 -2.87 -1.68
CA TRP A 79 -7.71 -3.06 -0.48
C TRP A 79 -8.32 -1.75 0.04
N MET A 80 -7.59 -0.64 0.00
CA MET A 80 -8.13 0.67 0.34
C MET A 80 -9.27 1.07 -0.61
N ARG A 81 -9.13 0.83 -1.93
CA ARG A 81 -10.23 1.06 -2.87
C ARG A 81 -11.44 0.19 -2.51
N LEU A 82 -11.24 -1.09 -2.16
CA LEU A 82 -12.34 -2.00 -1.78
C LEU A 82 -13.01 -1.64 -0.45
N LYS A 83 -12.27 -1.16 0.55
CA LYS A 83 -12.82 -0.86 1.90
C LYS A 83 -13.30 0.59 2.04
N TYR A 84 -12.70 1.53 1.31
CA TYR A 84 -12.99 2.96 1.37
C TYR A 84 -13.40 3.51 -0.01
N LEU A 85 -14.39 2.90 -0.66
CA LEU A 85 -14.86 3.28 -2.00
C LEU A 85 -15.22 4.78 -2.13
N HIS A 86 -15.65 5.41 -1.03
CA HIS A 86 -16.03 6.81 -0.97
C HIS A 86 -14.83 7.79 -0.93
N VAL A 87 -13.60 7.30 -0.74
CA VAL A 87 -12.39 8.13 -0.60
C VAL A 87 -11.65 8.30 -1.93
N ALA A 88 -11.54 7.25 -2.72
CA ALA A 88 -10.78 7.24 -3.98
C ALA A 88 -11.59 6.57 -5.08
N ILE A 89 -11.52 7.09 -6.32
CA ILE A 89 -12.32 6.63 -7.46
C ILE A 89 -11.72 5.41 -8.17
N GLY A 90 -10.45 5.11 -7.93
CA GLY A 90 -9.75 3.97 -8.53
C GLY A 90 -8.39 3.73 -7.89
N ALA A 91 -7.77 2.60 -8.24
CA ALA A 91 -6.45 2.21 -7.78
C ALA A 91 -5.64 1.56 -8.91
N LEU A 92 -4.37 1.92 -9.02
CA LEU A 92 -3.37 1.18 -9.81
C LEU A 92 -2.55 0.32 -8.85
N ALA A 93 -2.82 -0.98 -8.86
CA ALA A 93 -2.12 -1.98 -8.05
C ALA A 93 -1.05 -2.69 -8.89
N SER A 94 0.14 -2.11 -8.97
CA SER A 94 1.24 -2.61 -9.81
C SER A 94 1.93 -3.79 -9.15
N SER A 95 2.03 -4.93 -9.85
CA SER A 95 2.72 -6.14 -9.35
C SER A 95 2.31 -6.50 -7.92
N ALA A 96 1.01 -6.38 -7.60
CA ALA A 96 0.47 -6.64 -6.28
C ALA A 96 0.11 -8.12 -6.14
N PRO A 97 0.80 -8.90 -5.30
CA PRO A 97 0.56 -10.34 -5.16
C PRO A 97 -0.66 -10.62 -4.26
N VAL A 98 -1.84 -10.08 -4.62
CA VAL A 98 -3.07 -10.20 -3.82
C VAL A 98 -3.59 -11.64 -3.68
N LEU A 99 -3.09 -12.57 -4.51
CA LEU A 99 -3.42 -13.99 -4.47
C LEU A 99 -2.37 -14.85 -3.75
N GLN A 100 -1.25 -14.26 -3.29
CA GLN A 100 -0.15 -15.01 -2.67
C GLN A 100 -0.42 -15.32 -1.19
N PHE A 101 -1.53 -15.99 -0.91
CA PHE A 101 -1.95 -16.38 0.43
C PHE A 101 -2.42 -17.83 0.45
N GLU A 102 -2.11 -18.51 1.55
CA GLU A 102 -2.61 -19.86 1.86
C GLU A 102 -2.42 -20.79 0.64
N ASP A 103 -3.50 -21.42 0.20
CA ASP A 103 -3.55 -22.41 -0.87
C ASP A 103 -4.20 -21.84 -2.17
N ILE A 104 -4.26 -20.51 -2.30
CA ILE A 104 -4.78 -19.85 -3.52
C ILE A 104 -3.85 -20.07 -4.73
N VAL A 105 -2.54 -20.08 -4.49
CA VAL A 105 -1.52 -20.34 -5.51
C VAL A 105 -0.50 -21.37 -4.99
N PRO A 106 0.09 -22.21 -5.86
CA PRO A 106 1.10 -23.16 -5.43
C PRO A 106 2.32 -22.48 -4.77
N PRO A 107 2.87 -23.01 -3.67
CA PRO A 107 3.96 -22.37 -2.93
C PRO A 107 5.26 -22.22 -3.74
N GLU A 108 5.48 -23.10 -4.72
CA GLU A 108 6.62 -23.09 -5.63
C GLU A 108 6.56 -22.00 -6.71
N THR A 109 5.39 -21.39 -6.94
CA THR A 109 5.13 -20.45 -8.05
C THR A 109 6.19 -19.35 -8.16
N PHE A 110 6.59 -18.77 -7.02
CA PHE A 110 7.61 -17.72 -7.01
C PHE A 110 8.96 -18.22 -7.54
N TYR A 111 9.42 -19.38 -7.05
CA TYR A 111 10.70 -19.96 -7.43
C TYR A 111 10.71 -20.48 -8.86
N ASP A 112 9.59 -21.01 -9.34
CA ASP A 112 9.44 -21.44 -10.72
C ASP A 112 9.56 -20.27 -11.70
N ILE A 113 8.91 -19.13 -11.40
CA ILE A 113 9.02 -17.90 -12.20
C ILE A 113 10.48 -17.42 -12.22
N VAL A 114 11.11 -17.29 -11.04
CA VAL A 114 12.53 -16.88 -10.94
C VAL A 114 13.44 -17.81 -11.75
N SER A 115 13.23 -19.13 -11.65
CA SER A 115 14.03 -20.11 -12.39
C SER A 115 13.84 -19.99 -13.90
N ASN A 116 12.62 -19.71 -14.35
CA ASN A 116 12.30 -19.58 -15.77
C ASN A 116 12.87 -18.30 -16.39
N ASP A 117 12.92 -17.19 -15.65
CA ASP A 117 13.56 -15.95 -16.10
C ASP A 117 15.03 -16.19 -16.52
N PHE A 118 15.76 -17.05 -15.81
CA PHE A 118 17.15 -17.39 -16.14
C PHE A 118 17.30 -18.48 -17.21
N LYS A 119 16.29 -19.33 -17.43
CA LYS A 119 16.31 -20.30 -18.53
C LYS A 119 16.22 -19.61 -19.89
N LEU A 120 15.43 -18.54 -19.98
CA LEU A 120 15.25 -17.77 -21.21
C LEU A 120 16.54 -17.07 -21.66
N LEU A 121 17.44 -16.75 -20.74
CA LEU A 121 18.73 -16.12 -21.03
C LEU A 121 19.80 -17.07 -21.62
N ARG A 122 19.54 -18.37 -21.71
CA ARG A 122 20.52 -19.36 -22.24
C ARG A 122 20.37 -19.67 -23.73
N HIS A 123 19.46 -18.98 -24.43
CA HIS A 123 19.20 -19.16 -25.85
C HIS A 123 19.63 -17.99 -26.75
N ASP A 124 20.33 -17.00 -26.19
CA ASP A 124 21.04 -15.92 -26.90
C ASP A 124 22.56 -16.09 -26.74
#